data_AF-A0A1C5LNQ9-F1
#
_entry.id   AF-A0A1C5LNQ9-F1
#
_cell.length_a   1.000
_cell.length_b   1.000
_cell.length_c   1.000
_cell.angle_alpha   90.00
_cell.angle_beta   90.00
_cell.angle_gamma   90.00
#
_symmetry.space_group_name_H-M   'P 1'
#
loop_
_entity.id
_entity.type
_entity.pdbx_description
1 polymer ?
#
loop_
_entity_poly.entity_id
_entity_poly.type
_entity_poly.pdbx_seq_one_letter_code
_entity_poly.pdbx_strand_id
1 'polypeptide(L)'
;MHVFEVAWLTEEQISHFRSDFKVVANFFVQKRKNKDHIPDDPTEIRHVDEVLKLLQVMTGDRRYEEIFRKKKEGVHSMCDVAERLEQMGIAKGIEIGRNEGKTEGKIEGKILVYRNLCREGFDEKEARRLTELPEDVSLEQ
;
A
#
# COMPACT_ATOMS: atom_id res chain seq x y z
N MET A 1 -0.43 -29.86 8.85
CA MET A 1 0.20 -28.82 8.02
C MET A 1 1.60 -28.60 8.56
N HIS A 2 2.64 -29.08 7.87
CA HIS A 2 4.02 -28.82 8.28
C HIS A 2 4.39 -27.41 7.86
N VAL A 3 4.18 -26.43 8.75
CA VAL A 3 4.77 -25.11 8.57
C VAL A 3 6.26 -25.31 8.74
N PHE A 4 7.01 -25.37 7.63
CA PHE A 4 8.46 -25.35 7.71
C PHE A 4 8.87 -24.06 8.42
N GLU A 5 9.59 -24.19 9.53
CA GLU A 5 10.16 -23.09 10.28
C GLU A 5 11.38 -22.51 9.52
N VAL A 6 11.12 -21.92 8.35
CA VAL A 6 12.17 -21.38 7.45
C VAL A 6 13.09 -20.41 8.18
N ALA A 7 12.56 -19.63 9.13
CA ALA A 7 13.32 -18.69 9.94
C ALA A 7 14.33 -19.33 10.92
N TRP A 8 14.27 -20.66 11.12
CA TRP A 8 15.12 -21.41 12.04
C TRP A 8 16.12 -22.35 11.34
N LEU A 9 16.19 -22.30 10.01
CA LEU A 9 17.21 -23.03 9.26
C LEU A 9 18.62 -22.52 9.61
N THR A 10 19.59 -23.43 9.59
CA THR A 10 21.01 -23.07 9.72
C THR A 10 21.57 -22.53 8.41
N GLU A 11 22.66 -21.77 8.49
CA GLU A 11 23.35 -21.25 7.28
C GLU A 11 23.83 -22.38 6.37
N GLU A 12 24.26 -23.51 6.96
CA GLU A 12 24.62 -24.72 6.22
C GLU A 12 23.42 -25.29 5.46
N GLN A 13 22.26 -25.43 6.11
CA GLN A 13 21.02 -25.88 5.47
C GLN A 13 20.61 -24.94 4.32
N ILE A 14 20.75 -23.62 4.51
CA ILE A 14 20.44 -22.62 3.49
C ILE A 14 21.39 -22.73 2.30
N SER A 15 22.67 -23.01 2.54
CA SER A 15 23.70 -23.13 1.49
C SER A 15 23.41 -24.25 0.49
N HIS A 16 22.67 -25.29 0.90
CA HIS A 16 22.27 -26.40 0.04
C HIS A 16 21.18 -26.02 -0.98
N PHE A 17 20.40 -24.97 -0.73
CA PHE A 17 19.39 -24.52 -1.69
C PHE A 17 20.06 -23.87 -2.90
N ARG A 18 19.63 -24.27 -4.09
CA ARG A 18 20.10 -23.72 -5.37
C ARG A 18 19.06 -22.87 -6.10
N SER A 19 17.83 -22.82 -5.58
CA SER A 19 16.74 -22.02 -6.11
C SER A 19 16.62 -20.67 -5.39
N ASP A 20 15.73 -19.80 -5.88
CA ASP A 20 15.42 -18.50 -5.27
C ASP A 20 14.87 -18.63 -3.84
N PHE A 21 14.44 -19.83 -3.44
CA PHE A 21 14.11 -20.14 -2.05
C PHE A 21 15.27 -19.85 -1.10
N LYS A 22 16.52 -20.00 -1.55
CA LYS A 22 17.72 -19.65 -0.77
C LYS A 22 17.67 -18.19 -0.29
N VAL A 23 17.32 -17.28 -1.19
CA VAL A 23 17.27 -15.83 -0.92
C VAL A 23 16.19 -15.54 0.12
N VAL A 24 15.01 -16.14 -0.03
CA VAL A 24 13.89 -16.00 0.92
C VAL A 24 14.22 -16.60 2.28
N ALA A 25 14.81 -17.78 2.31
CA ALA A 25 15.20 -18.45 3.55
C ALA A 25 16.27 -17.66 4.31
N ASN A 26 17.30 -17.21 3.59
CA ASN A 26 18.34 -16.35 4.15
C ASN A 26 17.74 -15.07 4.75
N PHE A 27 16.85 -14.39 4.01
CA PHE A 27 16.16 -13.19 4.50
C PHE A 27 15.47 -13.41 5.84
N PHE A 28 14.63 -14.46 5.96
CA PHE A 28 13.90 -14.71 7.20
C PHE A 28 14.82 -15.08 8.37
N VAL A 29 15.86 -15.88 8.14
CA VAL A 29 16.84 -16.23 9.18
C VAL A 29 17.57 -14.98 9.68
N GLN A 30 18.05 -14.14 8.76
CA GLN A 30 18.77 -12.92 9.14
C GLN A 30 17.86 -11.89 9.81
N LYS A 31 16.62 -11.71 9.32
CA LYS A 31 15.65 -10.79 9.92
C LYS A 31 15.24 -11.19 11.34
N ARG A 32 15.18 -12.50 11.62
CA ARG A 32 14.95 -13.01 12.98
C ARG A 32 16.14 -12.69 13.90
N LYS A 33 17.37 -12.93 13.44
CA LYS A 33 18.61 -12.66 14.20
C LYS A 33 18.82 -11.16 14.44
N ASN A 34 18.52 -10.34 13.43
CA ASN A 34 18.62 -8.89 13.46
C ASN A 34 17.42 -8.25 12.74
N LYS A 35 16.54 -7.59 13.51
CA LYS A 35 15.35 -6.92 12.98
C LYS A 35 15.68 -5.84 11.95
N ASP A 36 16.85 -5.22 12.04
CA ASP A 36 17.28 -4.14 11.14
C ASP A 36 18.21 -4.66 10.03
N HIS A 37 18.29 -5.98 9.83
CA HIS A 37 19.03 -6.55 8.70
C HIS A 37 18.51 -5.99 7.37
N ILE A 38 19.45 -5.48 6.58
CA ILE A 38 19.26 -5.05 5.21
C ILE A 38 19.78 -6.18 4.31
N PRO A 39 18.95 -6.73 3.40
CA PRO A 39 19.39 -7.81 2.51
C PRO A 39 20.36 -7.25 1.47
N ASP A 40 21.59 -7.76 1.45
CA ASP A 40 22.67 -7.34 0.55
C ASP A 40 23.13 -8.47 -0.40
N ASP A 41 22.41 -9.59 -0.43
CA ASP A 41 22.68 -10.73 -1.30
C ASP A 41 22.54 -10.30 -2.78
N PRO A 42 23.60 -10.37 -3.60
CA PRO A 42 23.57 -9.96 -5.00
C PRO A 42 22.90 -11.00 -5.92
N THR A 43 22.40 -12.11 -5.37
CA THR A 43 21.74 -13.17 -6.15
C THR A 43 20.47 -12.64 -6.82
N GLU A 44 20.45 -12.68 -8.15
CA GLU A 44 19.26 -12.34 -8.94
C GLU A 44 18.16 -13.40 -8.76
N ILE A 45 16.96 -12.94 -8.35
CA ILE A 45 15.78 -13.80 -8.20
C ILE A 45 15.22 -14.12 -9.59
N ARG A 46 15.25 -15.40 -9.98
CA ARG A 46 14.76 -15.85 -11.30
C ARG A 46 13.25 -16.12 -11.33
N HIS A 47 12.69 -16.61 -10.22
CA HIS A 47 11.31 -17.06 -10.07
C HIS A 47 10.57 -16.13 -9.10
N VAL A 48 10.41 -14.88 -9.52
CA VAL A 48 9.78 -13.82 -8.73
C VAL A 48 8.36 -14.20 -8.31
N ASP A 49 7.58 -14.79 -9.23
CA ASP A 49 6.18 -15.17 -9.00
C ASP A 49 6.07 -16.19 -7.86
N GLU A 50 6.96 -17.16 -7.82
CA GLU A 50 7.04 -18.22 -6.81
C GLU A 50 7.47 -17.67 -5.45
N VAL A 51 8.42 -16.73 -5.43
CA VAL A 51 8.86 -16.04 -4.21
C VAL A 51 7.73 -15.20 -3.61
N LEU A 52 7.03 -14.40 -4.41
CA LEU A 52 5.92 -13.57 -3.93
C LEU A 52 4.74 -14.42 -3.42
N LYS A 53 4.41 -15.52 -4.09
CA LYS A 53 3.40 -16.50 -3.61
C LYS A 53 3.81 -17.13 -2.29
N LEU A 54 5.09 -17.49 -2.14
CA LEU A 54 5.61 -18.01 -0.88
C LEU A 54 5.48 -16.98 0.24
N LEU A 55 5.88 -15.73 -0.01
CA LEU A 55 5.72 -14.64 0.96
C LEU A 55 4.26 -14.43 1.34
N GLN A 56 3.34 -14.45 0.38
CA GLN A 56 1.91 -14.35 0.62
C GLN A 56 1.43 -15.45 1.58
N VAL A 57 1.77 -16.72 1.30
CA VAL A 57 1.35 -17.86 2.13
C VAL A 57 1.97 -17.79 3.52
N MET A 58 3.25 -17.40 3.62
CA MET A 58 3.97 -17.35 4.89
C MET A 58 3.54 -16.18 5.79
N THR A 59 3.18 -15.04 5.20
CA THR A 59 2.83 -13.81 5.94
C THR A 59 1.32 -13.64 6.11
N GLY A 60 0.52 -14.29 5.27
CA GLY A 60 -0.92 -14.02 5.15
C GLY A 60 -1.24 -12.67 4.49
N ASP A 61 -0.24 -11.95 3.99
CA ASP A 61 -0.40 -10.60 3.44
C ASP A 61 -0.82 -10.65 1.97
N ARG A 62 -2.05 -10.23 1.70
CA ARG A 62 -2.63 -10.22 0.35
C ARG A 62 -2.07 -9.14 -0.56
N ARG A 63 -1.31 -8.18 -0.03
CA ARG A 63 -0.67 -7.13 -0.85
C ARG A 63 0.31 -7.72 -1.86
N TYR A 64 0.93 -8.86 -1.56
CA TYR A 64 1.78 -9.59 -2.51
C TYR A 64 1.00 -10.10 -3.75
N GLU A 65 -0.31 -10.34 -3.65
CA GLU A 65 -1.17 -10.68 -4.80
C GLU A 65 -1.34 -9.48 -5.75
N GLU A 66 -1.36 -8.26 -5.22
CA GLU A 66 -1.56 -7.04 -5.99
C GLU A 66 -0.29 -6.65 -6.77
N ILE A 67 0.88 -6.93 -6.20
CA ILE A 67 2.19 -6.75 -6.87
C ILE A 67 2.24 -7.60 -8.16
N PHE A 68 1.73 -8.84 -8.11
CA PHE A 68 1.70 -9.78 -9.25
C PHE A 68 0.92 -9.25 -10.47
N ARG A 69 -0.11 -8.43 -10.26
CA ARG A 69 -0.92 -7.90 -11.36
C ARG A 69 -0.22 -6.79 -12.16
N LYS A 70 0.84 -6.18 -11.65
CA LYS A 70 1.54 -5.05 -12.30
C LYS A 70 2.98 -5.43 -12.70
N LYS A 71 3.11 -5.97 -13.93
CA LYS A 71 4.33 -6.26 -14.72
C LYS A 71 5.31 -7.33 -14.19
N LYS A 72 5.63 -8.28 -15.07
CA LYS A 72 6.52 -9.44 -14.87
C LYS A 72 8.02 -9.22 -15.13
N GLU A 73 8.42 -8.06 -15.68
CA GLU A 73 9.82 -7.78 -16.03
C GLU A 73 10.42 -6.81 -15.01
N GLY A 74 11.42 -7.24 -14.24
CA GLY A 74 12.29 -6.34 -13.46
C GLY A 74 12.18 -6.38 -11.93
N VAL A 75 11.91 -7.53 -11.30
CA VAL A 75 12.23 -7.72 -9.87
C VAL A 75 13.49 -8.56 -9.81
N HIS A 76 14.60 -7.94 -9.44
CA HIS A 76 15.91 -8.58 -9.35
C HIS A 76 16.26 -8.94 -7.90
N SER A 77 15.68 -8.24 -6.91
CA SER A 77 15.96 -8.42 -5.48
C SER A 77 14.73 -8.30 -4.56
N MET A 78 14.86 -8.72 -3.30
CA MET A 78 13.86 -8.46 -2.26
C MET A 78 13.68 -6.96 -1.98
N CYS A 79 14.74 -6.16 -2.16
CA CYS A 79 14.67 -4.71 -2.02
C CYS A 79 13.74 -4.09 -3.08
N ASP A 80 13.74 -4.61 -4.31
CA ASP A 80 12.83 -4.16 -5.37
C ASP A 80 11.37 -4.46 -5.01
N VAL A 81 11.12 -5.57 -4.32
CA VAL A 81 9.78 -5.90 -3.80
C VAL A 81 9.35 -4.89 -2.74
N ALA A 82 10.25 -4.52 -1.82
CA ALA A 82 9.99 -3.53 -0.79
C ALA A 82 9.74 -2.13 -1.38
N GLU A 83 10.57 -1.70 -2.33
CA GLU A 83 10.42 -0.43 -3.02
C GLU A 83 9.09 -0.35 -3.77
N ARG A 84 8.68 -1.41 -4.46
CA ARG A 84 7.37 -1.47 -5.14
C ARG A 84 6.21 -1.35 -4.16
N LEU A 85 6.28 -2.03 -3.02
CA LEU A 85 5.27 -1.91 -1.96
C LEU A 85 5.17 -0.48 -1.42
N GLU A 86 6.32 0.16 -1.20
CA GLU A 86 6.38 1.57 -0.77
C GLU A 86 5.76 2.51 -1.81
N GLN A 87 6.16 2.38 -3.08
CA GLN A 87 5.62 3.18 -4.18
C GLN A 87 4.11 2.97 -4.37
N MET A 88 3.62 1.73 -4.22
CA MET A 88 2.18 1.45 -4.22
C MET A 88 1.46 2.15 -3.06
N GLY A 89 2.06 2.14 -1.86
CA GLY A 89 1.53 2.85 -0.70
C GLY A 89 1.43 4.36 -0.95
N ILE A 90 2.50 4.97 -1.47
CA ILE A 90 2.56 6.40 -1.82
C ILE A 90 1.49 6.74 -2.86
N ALA A 91 1.41 5.98 -3.94
CA ALA A 91 0.44 6.21 -5.01
C ALA A 91 -1.00 6.16 -4.49
N LYS A 92 -1.32 5.16 -3.65
CA LYS A 92 -2.64 5.03 -3.02
C LYS A 92 -2.94 6.20 -2.07
N GLY A 93 -1.95 6.62 -1.28
CA GLY A 93 -2.08 7.79 -0.41
C GLY A 93 -2.37 9.07 -1.19
N ILE A 94 -1.67 9.30 -2.29
CA ILE A 94 -1.91 10.44 -3.19
C ILE A 94 -3.31 10.38 -3.80
N GLU A 95 -3.75 9.20 -4.27
CA GLU A 95 -5.09 9.03 -4.84
C GLU A 95 -6.19 9.35 -3.83
N ILE A 96 -6.09 8.79 -2.61
CA ILE A 96 -7.03 9.07 -1.52
C ILE A 96 -7.05 10.56 -1.22
N GLY A 97 -5.89 11.18 -0.97
CA GLY A 97 -5.80 12.60 -0.64
C GLY A 97 -6.34 13.52 -1.74
N ARG A 98 -6.14 13.18 -3.03
CA ARG A 98 -6.73 13.95 -4.13
C ARG A 98 -8.26 13.82 -4.18
N ASN A 99 -8.79 12.65 -3.89
CA ASN A 99 -10.24 12.41 -3.88
C ASN A 99 -10.91 13.10 -2.68
N GLU A 100 -10.29 13.02 -1.50
CA GLU A 100 -10.73 13.73 -0.29
C GLU A 100 -10.70 15.23 -0.52
N GLY A 101 -9.56 15.80 -0.93
CA GLY A 101 -9.43 17.24 -1.17
C GLY A 101 -10.35 17.75 -2.28
N LYS A 102 -10.63 16.97 -3.33
CA LYS A 102 -11.62 17.33 -4.35
C LYS A 102 -13.05 17.35 -3.79
N THR A 103 -13.35 16.46 -2.85
CA THR A 103 -14.68 16.37 -2.22
C THR A 103 -14.87 17.51 -1.21
N GLU A 104 -13.89 17.70 -0.33
CA GLU A 104 -13.86 18.79 0.65
C GLU A 104 -13.93 20.16 -0.04
N GLY A 105 -13.08 20.41 -1.03
CA GLY A 105 -13.09 21.70 -1.75
C GLY A 105 -14.39 21.97 -2.50
N LYS A 106 -15.09 20.94 -2.98
CA LYS A 106 -16.45 21.09 -3.55
C LYS A 106 -17.46 21.49 -2.48
N ILE A 107 -17.40 20.86 -1.31
CA ILE A 107 -18.30 21.17 -0.19
C ILE A 107 -18.03 22.58 0.32
N GLU A 108 -16.78 22.95 0.56
CA GLU A 108 -16.38 24.31 0.95
C GLU A 108 -16.86 25.37 -0.05
N GLY A 109 -16.70 25.09 -1.35
CA GLY A 109 -17.22 25.96 -2.41
C GLY A 109 -18.74 26.12 -2.34
N LYS A 110 -19.49 25.02 -2.10
CA LYS A 110 -20.94 25.07 -1.91
C LYS A 110 -21.34 25.88 -0.67
N ILE A 111 -20.63 25.71 0.46
CA ILE A 111 -20.85 26.50 1.69
C ILE A 111 -20.63 27.99 1.42
N LEU A 112 -19.57 28.35 0.68
CA LEU A 112 -19.29 29.75 0.34
C LEU A 112 -20.42 30.37 -0.49
N VAL A 113 -20.89 29.66 -1.53
CA VAL A 113 -22.01 30.12 -2.36
C VAL A 113 -23.30 30.20 -1.53
N TYR A 114 -23.56 29.22 -0.68
CA TYR A 114 -24.72 29.22 0.23
C TYR A 114 -24.73 30.46 1.12
N ARG A 115 -23.60 30.76 1.78
CA ARG A 115 -23.44 31.94 2.63
C ARG A 115 -23.66 33.25 1.84
N ASN A 116 -23.20 33.30 0.59
CA ASN A 116 -23.40 34.47 -0.27
C ASN A 116 -24.88 34.64 -0.65
N LEU A 117 -25.58 33.57 -1.03
CA LEU A 117 -27.01 33.64 -1.34
C LEU A 117 -27.83 34.13 -0.13
N CYS A 118 -27.55 33.61 1.06
CA CYS A 118 -28.23 34.08 2.28
C CYS A 118 -27.98 35.59 2.53
N ARG A 119 -26.77 36.09 2.25
CA ARG A 119 -26.45 37.52 2.37
C ARG A 119 -27.19 38.39 1.36
N GLU A 120 -27.44 37.87 0.16
CA GLU A 120 -28.24 38.53 -0.88
C GLU A 120 -29.76 38.45 -0.62
N GLY A 121 -30.17 37.84 0.50
CA GLY A 121 -31.57 37.80 0.95
C GLY A 121 -32.36 36.56 0.54
N PHE A 122 -31.70 35.52 -0.01
CA PHE A 122 -32.34 34.22 -0.22
C PHE A 122 -32.63 33.53 1.11
N ASP A 123 -33.74 32.81 1.20
CA ASP A 123 -34.02 31.97 2.37
C ASP A 123 -33.07 30.77 2.43
N GLU A 124 -32.79 30.27 3.63
CA GLU A 124 -31.82 29.19 3.84
C GLU A 124 -32.19 27.90 3.10
N LYS A 125 -33.49 27.58 3.00
CA LYS A 125 -33.93 26.35 2.31
C LYS A 125 -33.72 26.49 0.81
N GLU A 126 -34.01 27.66 0.25
CA GLU A 126 -33.76 27.96 -1.16
C GLU A 126 -32.27 28.01 -1.48
N ALA A 127 -31.46 28.71 -0.69
CA ALA A 127 -30.02 28.78 -0.86
C ALA A 127 -29.36 27.38 -0.79
N ARG A 128 -29.79 26.54 0.16
CA ARG A 128 -29.30 25.15 0.29
C ARG A 128 -29.70 24.29 -0.90
N ARG A 129 -30.95 24.42 -1.38
CA ARG A 129 -31.44 23.73 -2.59
C ARG A 129 -30.65 24.15 -3.83
N LEU A 130 -30.40 25.44 -4.02
CA LEU A 130 -29.69 25.98 -5.19
C LEU A 130 -28.21 25.56 -5.24
N THR A 131 -27.59 25.38 -4.08
CA THR A 131 -26.19 24.95 -3.97
C THR A 131 -26.03 23.44 -3.90
N GLU A 132 -27.14 22.69 -3.80
CA GLU A 132 -27.14 21.25 -3.54
C GLU A 132 -26.24 20.91 -2.34
N LEU A 133 -26.27 21.73 -1.29
CA LEU A 133 -25.43 21.52 -0.11
C LEU A 133 -26.02 20.39 0.75
N PRO A 134 -25.26 19.31 1.05
CA PRO A 134 -25.78 18.18 1.83
C PRO A 134 -26.17 18.58 3.25
N GLU A 135 -27.31 18.07 3.73
CA GLU A 135 -27.92 18.45 5.03
C GLU A 135 -27.03 18.15 6.25
N ASP A 136 -26.13 17.17 6.14
CA ASP A 136 -25.18 16.75 7.16
C ASP A 136 -23.93 17.65 7.26
N VAL A 137 -23.78 18.60 6.34
CA VAL A 137 -22.67 19.56 6.37
C VAL A 137 -22.90 20.63 7.42
N SER A 138 -21.98 20.72 8.39
CA SER A 138 -21.92 21.81 9.36
C SER A 138 -21.62 23.14 8.67
N LEU A 139 -22.38 24.17 9.04
CA LEU A 139 -22.25 25.53 8.52
C LEU A 139 -21.39 26.43 9.42
N GLU A 140 -20.99 25.93 10.59
CA GLU A 140 -20.18 26.65 11.57
C GLU A 140 -18.70 26.63 11.17
N GLN A 141 -18.07 27.80 11.18
CA GLN A 141 -16.62 28.00 11.25
C GLN A 141 -16.34 29.07 12.29
#